data_AF-A0A2G8HYL9-F1
#
_entry.id   AF-A0A2G8HYL9-F1
#
_cell.length_a   1.000
_cell.length_b   1.000
_cell.length_c   1.000
_cell.angle_alpha   90.00
_cell.angle_beta   90.00
_cell.angle_gamma   90.00
#
_symmetry.space_group_name_H-M   'P 1'
#
loop_
_entity.id
_entity.type
_entity.pdbx_description
1 polymer ?
#
loop_
_entity_poly.entity_id
_entity_poly.type
_entity_poly.pdbx_seq_one_letter_code
_entity_poly.pdbx_strand_id
1 'polypeptide(L)'
;MKKVLTTLFIAFSTLSYASDGEYRCDSIQNVSYQDLSSRVLDISYHIDKVKELERNGLRSAALNIVREGLFSIELATKKYKNEKFCYSLSKRAKYQKSLLIKHQIELSLLESELKKFDDCSYAIMKLEEETTAIAKQDEFYGKFLATSKIITKADLIRKDQSCDISQQEKLTQILTHQNGLLSKLYSVQEKS
;
A
#
# COMPACT_ATOMS: atom_id res chain seq x y z
N MET A 1 11.04 -47.02 43.45
CA MET A 1 10.13 -46.24 42.57
C MET A 1 10.12 -44.72 42.84
N LYS A 2 11.11 -44.11 43.51
CA LYS A 2 11.19 -42.64 43.70
C LYS A 2 12.06 -41.90 42.66
N LYS A 3 12.94 -42.62 41.95
CA LYS A 3 13.88 -42.03 40.97
C LYS A 3 13.30 -41.85 39.55
N VAL A 4 12.20 -42.54 39.21
CA VAL A 4 11.55 -42.43 37.88
C VAL A 4 10.58 -41.26 37.82
N LEU A 5 9.94 -40.91 38.95
CA LEU A 5 9.04 -39.76 39.01
C LEU A 5 9.80 -38.42 38.95
N THR A 6 11.01 -38.37 39.51
CA THR A 6 11.85 -37.16 39.52
C THR A 6 12.44 -36.86 38.15
N THR A 7 12.81 -37.87 37.37
CA THR A 7 13.23 -37.67 35.97
C THR A 7 12.09 -37.27 35.04
N LEU A 8 10.86 -37.70 35.30
CA LEU A 8 9.69 -37.24 34.53
C LEU A 8 9.36 -35.76 34.83
N PHE A 9 9.55 -35.31 36.07
CA PHE A 9 9.27 -33.92 36.47
C PHE A 9 10.28 -32.91 35.89
N ILE A 10 11.54 -33.33 35.72
CA ILE A 10 12.59 -32.50 35.09
C ILE A 10 12.34 -32.37 33.57
N ALA A 11 11.78 -33.39 32.92
CA ALA A 11 11.48 -33.36 31.49
C ALA A 11 10.29 -32.42 31.12
N PHE A 12 9.36 -32.17 32.05
CA PHE A 12 8.23 -31.26 31.82
C PHE A 12 8.51 -29.79 32.17
N SER A 13 9.57 -29.50 32.92
CA SER A 13 9.90 -28.14 33.35
C SER A 13 10.77 -27.37 32.36
N THR A 14 11.36 -28.03 31.34
CA THR A 14 12.10 -27.35 30.26
C THR A 14 11.22 -26.76 29.14
N LEU A 15 9.89 -26.82 29.28
CA LEU A 15 8.94 -26.23 28.34
C LEU A 15 8.38 -24.87 28.80
N SER A 16 8.86 -24.34 29.92
CA SER A 16 8.52 -22.98 30.37
C SER A 16 9.48 -21.95 29.75
N TYR A 17 9.18 -21.52 28.52
CA TYR A 17 9.64 -20.22 28.02
C TYR A 17 8.56 -19.18 28.32
N ALA A 18 8.72 -18.46 29.44
CA ALA A 18 7.99 -17.24 29.77
C ALA A 18 8.35 -16.15 28.72
N SER A 19 7.37 -15.46 28.14
CA SER A 19 6.84 -14.15 28.59
C SER A 19 7.95 -13.10 28.75
N ASP A 20 8.11 -12.29 27.70
CA ASP A 20 8.87 -11.02 27.64
C ASP A 20 10.31 -10.99 28.19
N GLY A 21 11.28 -11.10 27.27
CA GLY A 21 12.66 -10.64 27.51
C GLY A 21 13.74 -11.53 26.89
N GLU A 22 14.39 -11.01 25.85
CA GLU A 22 15.61 -11.52 25.19
C GLU A 22 15.56 -12.90 24.50
N TYR A 23 15.15 -12.89 23.23
CA TYR A 23 15.33 -13.99 22.29
C TYR A 23 16.75 -13.99 21.72
N ARG A 24 17.62 -14.90 22.16
CA ARG A 24 18.95 -15.11 21.55
C ARG A 24 18.87 -16.14 20.42
N CYS A 25 18.97 -15.66 19.18
CA CYS A 25 19.26 -16.49 18.00
C CYS A 25 20.75 -16.86 18.01
N ASP A 26 21.08 -18.15 17.88
CA ASP A 26 22.47 -18.57 17.82
C ASP A 26 23.20 -18.00 16.59
N SER A 27 24.47 -17.66 16.82
CA SER A 27 25.34 -16.74 16.08
C SER A 27 25.63 -17.04 14.59
N ILE A 28 25.08 -18.11 14.00
CA ILE A 28 25.28 -18.44 12.57
C ILE A 28 24.08 -18.01 11.70
N GLN A 29 22.99 -17.50 12.29
CA GLN A 29 21.97 -16.76 11.56
C GLN A 29 22.32 -15.27 11.39
N ASN A 30 23.47 -14.79 11.86
CA ASN A 30 23.68 -13.35 12.08
C ASN A 30 24.01 -12.47 10.86
N VAL A 31 24.24 -12.98 9.64
CA VAL A 31 24.56 -12.09 8.49
C VAL A 31 23.77 -12.36 7.19
N SER A 32 22.93 -13.42 7.10
CA SER A 32 21.99 -13.57 5.96
C SER A 32 20.50 -13.46 6.33
N TYR A 33 20.20 -12.97 7.54
CA TYR A 33 18.86 -13.09 8.16
C TYR A 33 18.07 -11.77 8.24
N GLN A 34 18.78 -10.63 8.22
CA GLN A 34 18.19 -9.29 8.01
C GLN A 34 17.62 -9.12 6.60
N ASP A 35 18.25 -9.76 5.60
CA ASP A 35 17.74 -9.96 4.24
C ASP A 35 16.53 -10.94 4.25
N LEU A 36 16.58 -11.98 5.08
CA LEU A 36 15.57 -13.04 5.12
C LEU A 36 14.24 -12.63 5.77
N SER A 37 14.27 -11.79 6.82
CA SER A 37 13.09 -11.39 7.61
C SER A 37 12.45 -10.06 7.16
N SER A 38 13.22 -9.16 6.54
CA SER A 38 12.69 -7.97 5.86
C SER A 38 12.02 -8.33 4.52
N ARG A 39 12.59 -9.30 3.77
CA ARG A 39 11.95 -10.01 2.64
C ARG A 39 10.74 -10.85 3.02
N VAL A 40 10.54 -11.14 4.31
CA VAL A 40 9.57 -12.16 4.70
C VAL A 40 8.14 -11.69 4.45
N LEU A 41 7.86 -10.39 4.54
CA LEU A 41 6.53 -9.83 4.25
C LEU A 41 6.58 -8.34 3.89
N ASP A 42 7.48 -7.89 3.02
CA ASP A 42 7.49 -6.46 2.60
C ASP A 42 6.28 -6.11 1.73
N ILE A 43 5.15 -5.94 2.42
CA ILE A 43 3.82 -5.63 1.88
C ILE A 43 3.44 -4.20 2.27
N SER A 44 4.28 -3.55 3.07
CA SER A 44 4.25 -2.11 3.36
C SER A 44 4.01 -1.32 2.08
N TYR A 45 4.81 -1.59 1.05
CA TYR A 45 4.66 -0.95 -0.26
C TYR A 45 3.27 -1.18 -0.89
N HIS A 46 2.75 -2.42 -0.84
CA HIS A 46 1.43 -2.73 -1.38
C HIS A 46 0.32 -2.02 -0.58
N ILE A 47 0.39 -2.01 0.75
CA ILE A 47 -0.60 -1.33 1.61
C ILE A 47 -0.57 0.18 1.42
N ASP A 48 0.62 0.78 1.36
CA ASP A 48 0.76 2.21 1.15
C ASP A 48 0.26 2.60 -0.24
N LYS A 49 0.53 1.77 -1.24
CA LYS A 49 0.00 1.95 -2.59
C LYS A 49 -1.52 1.78 -2.65
N VAL A 50 -2.10 0.82 -1.92
CA VAL A 50 -3.55 0.66 -1.81
C VAL A 50 -4.20 1.92 -1.23
N LYS A 51 -3.67 2.46 -0.13
CA LYS A 51 -4.16 3.71 0.47
C LYS A 51 -4.03 4.90 -0.47
N GLU A 52 -2.93 4.99 -1.22
CA GLU A 52 -2.71 6.03 -2.21
C GLU A 52 -3.77 5.97 -3.32
N LEU A 53 -3.98 4.78 -3.90
CA LEU A 53 -4.93 4.56 -4.98
C LEU A 53 -6.37 4.76 -4.52
N GLU A 54 -6.72 4.31 -3.31
CA GLU A 54 -8.01 4.55 -2.67
C GLU A 54 -8.30 6.05 -2.53
N ARG A 55 -7.34 6.83 -2.00
CA ARG A 55 -7.46 8.29 -1.91
C ARG A 55 -7.64 8.98 -3.26
N ASN A 56 -7.08 8.39 -4.31
CA ASN A 56 -7.19 8.91 -5.68
C ASN A 56 -8.45 8.40 -6.41
N GLY A 57 -9.31 7.61 -5.75
CA GLY A 57 -10.51 7.03 -6.37
C GLY A 57 -10.22 5.91 -7.37
N LEU A 58 -8.98 5.42 -7.44
CA LEU A 58 -8.53 4.38 -8.38
C LEU A 58 -8.80 2.98 -7.81
N ARG A 59 -10.07 2.64 -7.66
CA ARG A 59 -10.52 1.40 -6.98
C ARG A 59 -10.03 0.14 -7.68
N SER A 60 -10.23 0.00 -8.99
CA SER A 60 -9.76 -1.17 -9.75
C SER A 60 -8.25 -1.37 -9.63
N ALA A 61 -7.47 -0.30 -9.74
CA ALA A 61 -6.02 -0.36 -9.52
C ALA A 61 -5.68 -0.77 -8.07
N ALA A 62 -6.37 -0.22 -7.07
CA ALA A 62 -6.18 -0.57 -5.66
C ALA A 62 -6.48 -2.06 -5.41
N LEU A 63 -7.57 -2.60 -5.98
CA LEU A 63 -7.92 -4.02 -5.89
C LEU A 63 -6.88 -4.93 -6.53
N ASN A 64 -6.25 -4.50 -7.64
CA ASN A 64 -5.15 -5.25 -8.25
C ASN A 64 -3.93 -5.31 -7.31
N ILE A 65 -3.53 -4.20 -6.69
CA ILE A 65 -2.43 -4.19 -5.71
C ILE A 65 -2.77 -5.07 -4.48
N VAL A 66 -4.03 -5.06 -4.02
CA VAL A 66 -4.47 -5.97 -2.94
C VAL A 66 -4.27 -7.43 -3.34
N ARG A 67 -4.68 -7.82 -4.55
CA ARG A 67 -4.51 -9.20 -5.06
C ARG A 67 -3.04 -9.59 -5.16
N GLU A 68 -2.20 -8.70 -5.69
CA GLU A 68 -0.74 -8.91 -5.77
C GLU A 68 -0.10 -9.09 -4.38
N GLY A 69 -0.51 -8.26 -3.41
CA GLY A 69 -0.06 -8.36 -2.03
C GLY A 69 -0.46 -9.69 -1.38
N LEU A 70 -1.71 -10.13 -1.56
CA LEU A 70 -2.21 -11.41 -1.02
C LEU A 70 -1.46 -12.60 -1.62
N PHE A 71 -1.23 -12.58 -2.93
CA PHE A 71 -0.45 -13.60 -3.63
C PHE A 71 1.00 -13.65 -3.13
N SER A 72 1.62 -12.50 -2.91
CA SER A 72 2.99 -12.39 -2.38
C SER A 72 3.10 -12.99 -0.96
N ILE A 73 2.10 -12.79 -0.09
CA ILE A 73 2.05 -13.44 1.24
C ILE A 73 2.03 -14.95 1.09
N GLU A 74 1.16 -15.47 0.24
CA GLU A 74 0.97 -16.90 0.08
C GLU A 74 2.23 -17.57 -0.45
N LEU A 75 2.87 -16.97 -1.46
CA LEU A 75 4.16 -17.41 -1.98
C LEU A 75 5.24 -17.43 -0.89
N ALA A 76 5.39 -16.35 -0.12
CA ALA A 76 6.39 -16.27 0.96
C ALA A 76 6.12 -17.31 2.05
N THR A 77 4.86 -17.47 2.46
CA THR A 77 4.45 -18.42 3.50
C THR A 77 4.70 -19.87 3.06
N LYS A 78 4.43 -20.20 1.79
CA LYS A 78 4.72 -21.52 1.21
C LYS A 78 6.22 -21.77 1.10
N LYS A 79 6.98 -20.78 0.59
CA LYS A 79 8.43 -20.88 0.38
C LYS A 79 9.18 -21.19 1.67
N TYR A 80 8.77 -20.57 2.78
CA TYR A 80 9.47 -20.71 4.06
C TYR A 80 8.69 -21.51 5.11
N LYS A 81 7.78 -22.39 4.68
CA LYS A 81 6.91 -23.19 5.58
C LYS A 81 7.68 -24.05 6.58
N ASN A 82 8.82 -24.59 6.15
CA ASN A 82 9.64 -25.52 6.94
C ASN A 82 10.84 -24.83 7.62
N GLU A 83 10.99 -23.52 7.44
CA GLU A 83 12.09 -22.75 8.00
C GLU A 83 11.84 -22.39 9.46
N LYS A 84 12.88 -22.50 10.28
CA LYS A 84 12.83 -22.14 11.70
C LYS A 84 13.23 -20.68 11.87
N PHE A 85 12.23 -19.81 11.83
CA PHE A 85 12.42 -18.40 12.10
C PHE A 85 12.49 -18.11 13.60
N CYS A 86 13.41 -17.24 14.00
CA CYS A 86 13.41 -16.63 15.32
C CYS A 86 12.18 -15.75 15.56
N TYR A 87 11.58 -15.21 14.49
CA TYR A 87 10.32 -14.46 14.51
C TYR A 87 9.18 -15.35 14.00
N SER A 88 7.96 -15.18 14.52
CA SER A 88 6.81 -15.92 13.98
C SER A 88 6.37 -15.33 12.64
N LEU A 89 7.01 -15.78 11.54
CA LEU A 89 6.63 -15.51 10.15
C LEU A 89 5.12 -15.69 9.95
N SER A 90 4.57 -16.78 10.48
CA SER A 90 3.15 -17.10 10.39
C SER A 90 2.23 -16.05 11.04
N LYS A 91 2.59 -15.52 12.22
CA LYS A 91 1.82 -14.44 12.86
C LYS A 91 1.85 -13.16 12.04
N ARG A 92 3.02 -12.77 11.51
CA ARG A 92 3.14 -11.56 10.70
C ARG A 92 2.41 -11.72 9.36
N ALA A 93 2.44 -12.90 8.75
CA ALA A 93 1.77 -13.18 7.47
C ALA A 93 0.27 -13.11 7.63
N LYS A 94 -0.24 -13.67 8.74
CA LYS A 94 -1.65 -13.56 9.12
C LYS A 94 -2.08 -12.10 9.30
N TYR A 95 -1.28 -11.29 9.99
CA TYR A 95 -1.58 -9.87 10.19
C TYR A 95 -1.66 -9.09 8.87
N GLN A 96 -0.64 -9.21 8.02
CA GLN A 96 -0.59 -8.53 6.72
C GLN A 96 -1.74 -8.97 5.81
N LYS A 97 -2.08 -10.27 5.81
CA LYS A 97 -3.21 -10.81 5.07
C LYS A 97 -4.54 -10.22 5.56
N SER A 98 -4.75 -10.16 6.87
CA SER A 98 -5.95 -9.57 7.44
C SER A 98 -6.11 -8.09 7.07
N LEU A 99 -5.00 -7.35 7.00
CA LEU A 99 -5.03 -5.94 6.61
C LEU A 99 -5.38 -5.75 5.12
N LEU A 100 -4.79 -6.55 4.24
CA LEU A 100 -5.15 -6.54 2.81
C LEU A 100 -6.62 -6.96 2.57
N ILE A 101 -7.11 -7.97 3.30
CA ILE A 101 -8.53 -8.38 3.23
C ILE A 101 -9.44 -7.26 3.71
N LYS A 102 -9.07 -6.55 4.78
CA LYS A 102 -9.83 -5.38 5.25
C LYS A 102 -9.96 -4.35 4.13
N HIS A 103 -8.84 -3.96 3.50
CA HIS A 103 -8.88 -3.01 2.37
C HIS A 103 -9.69 -3.56 1.19
N GLN A 104 -9.61 -4.85 0.89
CA GLN A 104 -10.45 -5.48 -0.12
C GLN A 104 -11.94 -5.27 0.14
N ILE A 105 -12.38 -5.50 1.39
CA ILE A 105 -13.77 -5.34 1.80
C ILE A 105 -14.17 -3.87 1.73
N GLU A 106 -13.34 -2.95 2.21
CA GLU A 106 -13.60 -1.50 2.13
C GLU A 106 -13.76 -1.04 0.67
N LEU A 107 -12.87 -1.47 -0.23
CA LEU A 107 -12.96 -1.18 -1.66
C LEU A 107 -14.20 -1.83 -2.32
N SER A 108 -14.61 -3.01 -1.89
CA SER A 108 -15.85 -3.66 -2.35
C SER A 108 -17.11 -2.98 -1.82
N LEU A 109 -17.07 -2.39 -0.62
CA LEU A 109 -18.19 -1.60 -0.08
C LEU A 109 -18.32 -0.27 -0.83
N LEU A 110 -17.20 0.37 -1.17
CA LEU A 110 -17.19 1.55 -2.04
C LEU A 110 -17.84 1.25 -3.40
N GLU A 111 -17.74 0.03 -3.94
CA GLU A 111 -18.44 -0.36 -5.18
C GLU A 111 -19.95 -0.13 -5.12
N SER A 112 -20.57 -0.37 -3.95
CA SER A 112 -22.01 -0.19 -3.78
C SER A 112 -22.42 1.28 -3.89
N GLU A 113 -21.56 2.19 -3.44
CA GLU A 113 -21.73 3.64 -3.57
C GLU A 113 -21.34 4.14 -4.97
N LEU A 114 -20.31 3.53 -5.56
CA LEU A 114 -19.80 3.80 -6.91
C LEU A 114 -20.68 3.22 -8.02
N LYS A 115 -21.71 2.40 -7.77
CA LYS A 115 -22.64 1.98 -8.84
C LYS A 115 -23.29 3.16 -9.59
N LYS A 116 -23.30 4.37 -9.02
CA LYS A 116 -23.71 5.62 -9.68
C LYS A 116 -22.59 6.31 -10.50
N PHE A 117 -21.31 6.01 -10.23
CA PHE A 117 -20.13 6.56 -10.89
C PHE A 117 -19.12 5.44 -11.15
N ASP A 118 -18.85 5.09 -12.41
CA ASP A 118 -17.75 4.17 -12.70
C ASP A 118 -16.40 4.67 -12.10
N ASP A 119 -15.45 3.75 -11.90
CA ASP A 119 -14.18 4.04 -11.21
C ASP A 119 -13.44 5.26 -11.80
N CYS A 120 -13.48 5.42 -13.14
CA CYS A 120 -12.82 6.55 -13.81
C CYS A 120 -13.60 7.86 -13.63
N SER A 121 -14.94 7.82 -13.75
CA SER A 121 -15.82 8.96 -13.47
C SER A 121 -15.61 9.51 -12.06
N TYR A 122 -15.48 8.63 -11.07
CA TYR A 122 -15.22 9.03 -9.69
C TYR A 122 -13.82 9.62 -9.51
N ALA A 123 -12.80 9.00 -10.10
CA ALA A 123 -11.43 9.53 -10.08
C ALA A 123 -11.34 10.92 -10.73
N ILE A 124 -12.04 11.14 -11.85
CA ILE A 124 -12.16 12.44 -12.50
C ILE A 124 -12.83 13.46 -11.58
N MET A 125 -13.95 13.10 -10.94
CA MET A 125 -14.65 13.99 -10.01
C MET A 125 -13.72 14.43 -8.85
N LYS A 126 -12.96 13.50 -8.26
CA LYS A 126 -11.97 13.83 -7.22
C LYS A 126 -10.83 14.70 -7.73
N LEU A 127 -10.36 14.45 -8.94
CA LEU A 127 -9.35 15.28 -9.59
C LEU A 127 -9.85 16.72 -9.82
N GLU A 128 -11.11 16.89 -10.20
CA GLU A 128 -11.75 18.20 -10.39
C GLU A 128 -11.93 18.96 -9.06
N GLU A 129 -12.34 18.26 -7.99
CA GLU A 129 -12.39 18.82 -6.62
C GLU A 129 -11.02 19.35 -6.19
N GLU A 130 -9.96 18.55 -6.35
CA GLU A 130 -8.59 18.95 -5.99
C GLU A 130 -8.07 20.10 -6.87
N THR A 131 -8.34 20.06 -8.17
CA THR A 131 -7.97 21.13 -9.12
C THR A 131 -8.57 22.47 -8.73
N THR A 132 -9.84 22.46 -8.33
CA THR A 132 -10.55 23.68 -7.90
C THR A 132 -9.99 24.22 -6.59
N ALA A 133 -9.50 23.36 -5.69
CA ALA A 133 -8.87 23.76 -4.44
C ALA A 133 -7.53 24.49 -4.66
N ILE A 134 -6.75 24.12 -5.70
CA ILE A 134 -5.46 24.75 -6.01
C ILE A 134 -5.62 26.19 -6.47
N ALA A 135 -6.71 26.51 -7.16
CA ALA A 135 -7.00 27.88 -7.57
C ALA A 135 -7.04 28.85 -6.38
N LYS A 136 -7.37 28.34 -5.18
CA LYS A 136 -7.46 29.09 -3.92
C LYS A 136 -6.13 29.17 -3.15
N GLN A 137 -5.03 28.60 -3.65
CA GLN A 137 -3.71 28.74 -3.04
C GLN A 137 -3.05 30.05 -3.47
N ASP A 138 -2.60 30.82 -2.48
CA ASP A 138 -1.95 32.13 -2.65
C ASP A 138 -0.43 32.02 -2.83
N GLU A 139 0.21 30.99 -2.24
CA GLU A 139 1.66 30.81 -2.35
C GLU A 139 2.08 30.19 -3.68
N PHE A 140 3.02 30.84 -4.37
CA PHE A 140 3.57 30.38 -5.66
C PHE A 140 4.07 28.94 -5.60
N TYR A 141 4.94 28.61 -4.63
CA TYR A 141 5.57 27.29 -4.54
C TYR A 141 4.55 26.19 -4.22
N GLY A 142 3.58 26.49 -3.36
CA GLY A 142 2.47 25.58 -3.06
C GLY A 142 1.64 25.28 -4.30
N LYS A 143 1.27 26.33 -5.04
CA LYS A 143 0.48 26.23 -6.27
C LYS A 143 1.22 25.45 -7.35
N PHE A 144 2.53 25.68 -7.50
CA PHE A 144 3.39 24.97 -8.43
C PHE A 144 3.41 23.46 -8.15
N LEU A 145 3.72 23.07 -6.91
CA LEU A 145 3.79 21.66 -6.50
C LEU A 145 2.43 20.97 -6.66
N ALA A 146 1.35 21.66 -6.28
CA ALA A 146 0.01 21.11 -6.39
C ALA A 146 -0.42 20.92 -7.85
N THR A 147 -0.16 21.91 -8.72
CA THR A 147 -0.43 21.79 -10.17
C THR A 147 0.36 20.65 -10.80
N SER A 148 1.65 20.51 -10.48
CA SER A 148 2.47 19.38 -10.94
C SER A 148 1.90 18.02 -10.50
N LYS A 149 1.47 17.91 -9.24
CA LYS A 149 0.84 16.70 -8.70
C LYS A 149 -0.46 16.34 -9.41
N ILE A 150 -1.30 17.33 -9.74
CA ILE A 150 -2.54 17.10 -10.50
C ILE A 150 -2.23 16.59 -11.90
N ILE A 151 -1.22 17.13 -12.59
CA ILE A 151 -0.80 16.65 -13.90
C ILE A 151 -0.40 15.17 -13.82
N THR A 152 0.43 14.79 -12.84
CA THR A 152 0.83 13.39 -12.64
C THR A 152 -0.38 12.49 -12.36
N LYS A 153 -1.30 12.91 -11.48
CA LYS A 153 -2.51 12.14 -11.18
C LYS A 153 -3.41 11.97 -12.40
N ALA A 154 -3.64 13.04 -13.15
CA ALA A 154 -4.49 13.02 -14.34
C ALA A 154 -3.92 12.08 -15.42
N ASP A 155 -2.60 12.07 -15.63
CA ASP A 155 -1.97 11.14 -16.58
C ASP A 155 -2.03 9.68 -16.11
N LEU A 156 -1.93 9.43 -14.81
CA LEU A 156 -2.14 8.09 -14.23
C LEU A 156 -3.57 7.59 -14.45
N ILE A 157 -4.58 8.42 -14.15
CA ILE A 157 -6.00 8.07 -14.35
C ILE A 157 -6.26 7.80 -15.85
N ARG A 158 -5.74 8.65 -16.74
CA ARG A 158 -5.94 8.52 -18.20
C ARG A 158 -5.39 7.21 -18.77
N LYS A 159 -4.35 6.65 -18.16
CA LYS A 159 -3.74 5.37 -18.56
C LYS A 159 -4.44 4.16 -17.96
N ASP A 160 -5.38 4.36 -17.03
CA ASP A 160 -6.13 3.26 -16.43
C ASP A 160 -7.14 2.68 -17.43
N GLN A 161 -7.25 1.35 -17.43
CA GLN A 161 -8.10 0.62 -18.37
C GLN A 161 -9.61 0.79 -18.08
N SER A 162 -9.98 1.33 -16.91
CA SER A 162 -11.37 1.61 -16.56
C SER A 162 -11.95 2.84 -17.25
N CYS A 163 -11.13 3.68 -17.90
CA CYS A 163 -11.58 4.91 -18.55
C CYS A 163 -12.02 4.69 -20.00
N ASP A 164 -13.24 5.11 -20.34
CA ASP A 164 -13.74 5.17 -21.71
C ASP A 164 -13.16 6.36 -22.51
N ILE A 165 -13.47 6.42 -23.80
CA ILE A 165 -12.94 7.46 -24.71
C ILE A 165 -13.36 8.87 -24.25
N SER A 166 -14.60 9.05 -23.82
CA SER A 166 -15.14 10.35 -23.38
C SER A 166 -14.41 10.84 -22.13
N GLN A 167 -14.16 9.94 -21.18
CA GLN A 167 -13.41 10.20 -19.96
C GLN A 167 -11.94 10.52 -20.24
N GLN A 168 -11.32 9.81 -21.19
CA GLN A 168 -9.95 10.09 -21.63
C GLN A 168 -9.83 11.47 -22.30
N GLU A 169 -10.81 11.88 -23.09
CA GLU A 169 -10.87 13.23 -23.65
C GLU A 169 -10.98 14.29 -22.56
N LYS A 170 -11.87 14.08 -21.58
CA LYS A 170 -12.02 14.99 -20.43
C LYS A 170 -10.71 15.11 -19.63
N LEU A 171 -10.03 14.00 -19.36
CA LEU A 171 -8.71 13.99 -18.70
C LEU A 171 -7.65 14.71 -19.53
N THR A 172 -7.69 14.58 -20.87
CA THR A 172 -6.76 15.27 -21.78
C THR A 172 -6.98 16.79 -21.74
N GLN A 173 -8.22 17.26 -21.63
CA GLN A 173 -8.53 18.67 -21.45
C GLN A 173 -7.99 19.20 -20.11
N ILE A 174 -8.20 18.45 -19.01
CA ILE A 174 -7.65 18.80 -17.68
C ILE A 174 -6.11 18.89 -17.75
N LEU A 175 -5.45 17.89 -18.35
CA LEU A 175 -4.00 17.87 -18.52
C LEU A 175 -3.50 19.08 -19.31
N THR A 176 -4.14 19.39 -20.44
CA THR A 176 -3.76 20.54 -21.28
C THR A 176 -3.90 21.85 -20.51
N HIS A 177 -5.00 22.01 -19.77
CA HIS A 177 -5.24 23.19 -18.95
C HIS A 177 -4.19 23.35 -17.84
N GLN A 178 -3.91 22.29 -17.08
CA GLN A 178 -2.94 22.32 -15.98
C GLN A 178 -1.50 22.52 -16.48
N ASN A 179 -1.11 21.90 -17.60
CA ASN A 179 0.18 22.17 -18.24
C ASN A 179 0.30 23.64 -18.64
N GLY A 180 -0.77 24.25 -19.18
CA GLY A 180 -0.81 25.67 -19.47
C GLY A 180 -0.62 26.55 -18.23
N LEU A 181 -1.24 26.19 -17.09
CA LEU A 181 -1.05 26.88 -15.81
C LEU A 181 0.38 26.74 -15.29
N LEU A 182 0.96 25.52 -15.36
CA LEU A 182 2.33 25.27 -14.92
C LEU A 182 3.34 26.08 -15.74
N SER A 183 3.19 26.12 -17.06
CA SER A 183 4.05 26.93 -17.95
C SER A 183 3.94 28.42 -17.64
N LYS A 184 2.74 28.92 -17.34
CA LYS A 184 2.55 30.32 -16.91
C LYS A 184 3.27 30.60 -15.59
N LEU A 185 3.14 29.72 -14.60
CA LEU A 185 3.84 29.86 -13.31
C LEU A 185 5.36 29.91 -13.51
N TYR A 186 5.93 29.05 -14.36
CA TYR A 186 7.35 29.10 -14.73
C TYR A 186 7.77 30.45 -15.34
N SER A 187 7.01 30.96 -16.33
CA SER A 187 7.35 32.22 -17.00
C SER A 187 7.26 33.47 -16.11
N VAL A 188 6.50 33.41 -15.01
CA VAL A 188 6.41 34.49 -14.02
C VAL A 188 7.66 34.48 -13.12
N GLN A 189 8.19 33.31 -12.79
CA GLN A 189 9.41 33.18 -12.00
C GLN A 189 10.65 33.66 -12.76
N GLU A 190 10.74 33.43 -14.07
CA GLU A 190 11.85 33.95 -14.90
C GLU A 190 11.88 35.48 -15.02
N LYS A 191 10.79 36.16 -14.67
CA LYS A 191 10.65 37.63 -14.75
C LYS A 191 10.72 38.33 -13.38
N SER A 192 10.80 37.56 -12.28
CA SER A 192 10.96 38.06 -10.91
C SER A 192 12.40 37.95 -10.44
#